data_AF-A0A540V7I0-F1
#
_entry.id   AF-A0A540V7I0-F1
#
_cell.length_a   1.000
_cell.length_b   1.000
_cell.length_c   1.000
_cell.angle_alpha   90.00
_cell.angle_beta   90.00
_cell.angle_gamma   90.00
#
_symmetry.space_group_name_H-M   'P 1'
#
loop_
_entity.id
_entity.type
_entity.pdbx_description
1 polymer ?
#
loop_
_entity_poly.entity_id
_entity_poly.type
_entity_poly.pdbx_seq_one_letter_code
_entity_poly.pdbx_strand_id
1 'polypeptide(L)'
;EQNTATLLGDAGPFAAQWNDDGHNVLHVLLTGEHEAYYAAYADSPARRLARVLQDGFCYQGEASPIHDNAPRGEPSAHLPPTSFVLFLQNHDQIGNRAMGERLTQLAHPDALRAAHALLLLSPQIPMLFMGEEWGARCPFLYFTSHRGTLADAVREGRRREFAKFTAFADPRQRERIPDPNDEHTYLASWPGEASLADPEQLGWLSRTHALLALRHTHIVPRLAGARALDALP
;
A
#
# COMPACT_ATOMS: atom_id res chain seq x y z
N GLU A 1 3.18 8.82 9.25
CA GLU A 1 1.98 9.08 10.09
C GLU A 1 2.26 8.73 11.55
N GLN A 2 1.64 9.43 12.51
CA GLN A 2 1.93 9.26 13.95
C GLN A 2 1.10 8.17 14.65
N ASN A 3 0.13 7.54 13.97
CA ASN A 3 -0.78 6.54 14.55
C ASN A 3 -1.52 7.04 15.81
N THR A 4 -2.09 8.24 15.72
CA THR A 4 -2.77 8.91 16.84
C THR A 4 -4.20 8.37 16.99
N ALA A 5 -4.34 7.25 17.70
CA ALA A 5 -5.61 6.54 17.88
C ALA A 5 -6.71 7.41 18.53
N THR A 6 -6.33 8.34 19.42
CA THR A 6 -7.25 9.27 20.10
C THR A 6 -8.03 10.21 19.16
N LEU A 7 -7.59 10.37 17.91
CA LEU A 7 -8.28 11.18 16.91
C LEU A 7 -9.36 10.41 16.12
N LEU A 8 -9.50 9.10 16.35
CA LEU A 8 -10.34 8.20 15.55
C LEU A 8 -11.56 7.68 16.33
N GLY A 9 -12.57 7.23 15.57
CA GLY A 9 -13.78 6.59 16.11
C GLY A 9 -14.70 7.56 16.84
N ASP A 10 -15.63 7.03 17.65
CA ASP A 10 -16.72 7.80 18.29
C ASP A 10 -16.23 8.91 19.25
N ALA A 11 -14.99 8.81 19.74
CA ALA A 11 -14.37 9.79 20.63
C ALA A 11 -13.56 10.88 19.90
N GLY A 12 -13.27 10.66 18.61
CA GLY A 12 -12.40 11.52 17.80
C GLY A 12 -13.15 12.28 16.71
N PRO A 13 -12.54 13.33 16.12
CA PRO A 13 -13.15 14.10 15.04
C PRO A 13 -13.13 13.37 13.67
N PHE A 14 -12.43 12.25 13.54
CA PHE A 14 -12.27 11.53 12.27
C PHE A 14 -12.83 10.10 12.34
N ALA A 15 -13.46 9.66 11.26
CA ALA A 15 -14.06 8.33 11.18
C ALA A 15 -13.01 7.21 11.02
N ALA A 16 -11.97 7.44 10.21
CA ALA A 16 -10.95 6.45 9.89
C ALA A 16 -9.62 7.10 9.46
N GLN A 17 -8.53 6.33 9.52
CA GLN A 17 -7.21 6.69 9.01
C GLN A 17 -6.72 5.64 8.00
N TRP A 18 -5.90 6.07 7.03
CA TRP A 18 -5.10 5.16 6.23
C TRP A 18 -4.14 4.38 7.14
N ASN A 19 -4.07 3.07 6.93
CA ASN A 19 -3.27 2.17 7.75
C ASN A 19 -2.04 1.69 6.98
N ASP A 20 -1.09 2.60 6.77
CA ASP A 20 0.18 2.31 6.08
C ASP A 20 0.98 1.19 6.77
N ASP A 21 0.81 0.97 8.08
CA ASP A 21 1.43 -0.16 8.78
C ASP A 21 0.98 -1.49 8.17
N GLY A 22 -0.31 -1.64 7.88
CA GLY A 22 -0.86 -2.83 7.25
C GLY A 22 -0.34 -3.04 5.83
N HIS A 23 -0.28 -1.96 5.04
CA HIS A 23 0.37 -1.99 3.72
C HIS A 23 1.83 -2.44 3.83
N ASN A 24 2.62 -1.81 4.68
CA ASN A 24 4.06 -2.02 4.75
C ASN A 24 4.40 -3.44 5.19
N VAL A 25 3.64 -4.00 6.14
CA VAL A 25 3.78 -5.41 6.54
C VAL A 25 3.45 -6.36 5.39
N LEU A 26 2.34 -6.11 4.67
CA LEU A 26 1.94 -6.93 3.52
C LEU A 26 2.97 -6.85 2.39
N HIS A 27 3.51 -5.66 2.10
CA HIS A 27 4.55 -5.47 1.09
C HIS A 27 5.82 -6.27 1.42
N VAL A 28 6.28 -6.21 2.67
CA VAL A 28 7.42 -7.02 3.15
C VAL A 28 7.14 -8.52 2.97
N LEU A 29 5.95 -9.00 3.36
CA LEU A 29 5.58 -10.42 3.21
C LEU A 29 5.54 -10.86 1.74
N LEU A 30 5.08 -9.97 0.85
CA LEU A 30 4.88 -10.28 -0.56
C LEU A 30 6.16 -10.22 -1.39
N THR A 31 7.10 -9.35 -1.01
CA THR A 31 8.28 -9.01 -1.85
C THR A 31 9.61 -9.35 -1.18
N GLY A 32 9.67 -9.44 0.14
CA GLY A 32 10.91 -9.55 0.91
C GLY A 32 11.74 -8.25 0.96
N GLU A 33 11.25 -7.15 0.39
CA GLU A 33 11.93 -5.85 0.43
C GLU A 33 11.99 -5.31 1.88
N HIS A 34 13.14 -4.77 2.25
CA HIS A 34 13.42 -4.27 3.60
C HIS A 34 14.27 -2.99 3.58
N GLU A 35 14.28 -2.27 2.46
CA GLU A 35 14.94 -0.96 2.35
C GLU A 35 14.01 0.17 2.86
N ALA A 36 14.61 1.33 3.17
CA ALA A 36 13.89 2.52 3.65
C ALA A 36 12.89 2.21 4.80
N TYR A 37 11.63 2.64 4.68
CA TYR A 37 10.64 2.45 5.74
C TYR A 37 10.17 1.01 5.89
N TYR A 38 10.38 0.13 4.90
CA TYR A 38 10.04 -1.29 5.01
C TYR A 38 10.92 -2.02 6.03
N ALA A 39 12.14 -1.53 6.30
CA ALA A 39 13.03 -2.07 7.33
C ALA A 39 12.36 -2.16 8.72
N ALA A 40 11.45 -1.22 9.03
CA ALA A 40 10.72 -1.19 10.30
C ALA A 40 9.73 -2.37 10.45
N TYR A 41 9.38 -3.05 9.36
CA TYR A 41 8.39 -4.14 9.34
C TYR A 41 9.01 -5.50 8.97
N ALA A 42 10.31 -5.54 8.67
CA ALA A 42 11.03 -6.73 8.23
C ALA A 42 11.24 -7.78 9.32
N ASP A 43 11.26 -7.37 10.60
CA ASP A 43 11.33 -8.31 11.71
C ASP A 43 9.96 -8.93 12.00
N SER A 44 9.91 -10.27 11.95
CA SER A 44 8.72 -11.07 12.28
C SER A 44 7.43 -10.59 11.57
N PRO A 45 7.42 -10.44 10.23
CA PRO A 45 6.34 -9.76 9.51
C PRO A 45 4.99 -10.47 9.65
N ALA A 46 4.95 -11.79 9.79
CA ALA A 46 3.71 -12.53 10.06
C ALA A 46 3.07 -12.13 11.41
N ARG A 47 3.88 -11.96 12.47
CA ARG A 47 3.42 -11.49 13.77
C ARG A 47 2.92 -10.04 13.71
N ARG A 48 3.57 -9.20 12.90
CA ARG A 48 3.11 -7.83 12.66
C ARG A 48 1.79 -7.79 11.91
N LEU A 49 1.58 -8.70 10.95
CA LEU A 49 0.31 -8.81 10.23
C LEU A 49 -0.81 -9.21 11.19
N ALA A 50 -0.56 -10.21 12.04
CA ALA A 50 -1.50 -10.59 13.08
C ALA A 50 -1.88 -9.39 13.97
N ARG A 51 -0.89 -8.61 14.41
CA ARG A 51 -1.13 -7.38 15.18
C ARG A 51 -1.95 -6.34 14.43
N VAL A 52 -1.66 -6.08 13.15
CA VAL A 52 -2.44 -5.16 12.32
C VAL A 52 -3.89 -5.60 12.20
N LEU A 53 -4.12 -6.90 11.99
CA LEU A 53 -5.47 -7.45 11.87
C LEU A 53 -6.24 -7.42 13.20
N GLN A 54 -5.52 -7.52 14.32
CA GLN A 54 -6.10 -7.52 15.67
C GLN A 54 -6.37 -6.10 16.19
N ASP A 55 -5.38 -5.22 16.09
CA ASP A 55 -5.38 -3.93 16.79
C ASP A 55 -5.44 -2.73 15.84
N GLY A 56 -5.41 -2.94 14.53
CA GLY A 56 -5.29 -1.88 13.52
C GLY A 56 -3.84 -1.48 13.26
N PHE A 57 -3.21 -0.72 14.16
CA PHE A 57 -1.82 -0.27 13.98
C PHE A 57 -0.79 -1.31 14.44
N CYS A 58 0.32 -1.39 13.69
CA CYS A 58 1.47 -2.21 14.10
C CYS A 58 2.28 -1.51 15.21
N TYR A 59 2.41 -0.19 15.12
CA TYR A 59 3.07 0.66 16.11
C TYR A 59 2.04 1.40 16.97
N GLN A 60 2.10 1.16 18.28
CA GLN A 60 1.16 1.66 19.30
C GLN A 60 1.89 2.20 20.55
N GLY A 61 3.12 2.67 20.37
CA GLY A 61 4.00 3.21 21.40
C GLY A 61 5.43 2.65 21.35
N GLU A 62 5.67 1.62 20.53
CA GLU A 62 7.01 1.05 20.34
C GLU A 62 7.98 2.04 19.68
N ALA A 63 9.27 1.86 19.95
CA ALA A 63 10.34 2.58 19.28
C ALA A 63 10.32 2.30 17.77
N SER A 64 10.26 3.36 16.98
CA SER A 64 10.18 3.27 15.53
C SER A 64 11.53 3.62 14.88
N PRO A 65 12.18 2.71 14.14
CA PRO A 65 13.46 2.99 13.46
C PRO A 65 13.38 4.17 12.47
N ILE A 66 12.21 4.40 11.87
CA ILE A 66 11.97 5.50 10.92
C ILE A 66 11.68 6.86 11.59
N HIS A 67 11.62 6.91 12.93
CA HIS A 67 11.38 8.13 13.71
C HIS A 67 12.48 8.29 14.78
N ASP A 68 13.74 8.03 14.42
CA ASP A 68 14.90 8.13 15.33
C ASP A 68 14.73 7.33 16.64
N ASN A 69 14.05 6.19 16.56
CA ASN A 69 13.68 5.33 17.70
C ASN A 69 12.77 6.00 18.74
N ALA A 70 12.17 7.15 18.43
CA ALA A 70 11.11 7.72 19.25
C ALA A 70 9.89 6.78 19.28
N PRO A 71 9.12 6.76 20.39
CA PRO A 71 7.84 6.09 20.46
C PRO A 71 6.91 6.56 19.34
N ARG A 72 6.28 5.62 18.62
CA ARG A 72 5.28 5.92 17.59
C ARG A 72 3.96 5.25 17.91
N GLY A 73 2.88 6.03 17.81
CA GLY A 73 1.52 5.54 17.94
C GLY A 73 1.00 5.46 19.36
N GLU A 74 -0.31 5.20 19.43
CA GLU A 74 -1.07 5.02 20.66
C GLU A 74 -1.78 3.65 20.62
N PRO A 75 -2.12 3.05 21.77
CA PRO A 75 -2.92 1.82 21.82
C PRO A 75 -4.21 1.94 21.01
N SER A 76 -4.43 1.06 20.05
CA SER A 76 -5.51 1.19 19.06
C SER A 76 -6.53 0.04 19.07
N ALA A 77 -6.31 -1.00 19.88
CA ALA A 77 -7.20 -2.17 19.98
C ALA A 77 -8.63 -1.87 20.44
N HIS A 78 -8.87 -0.69 21.00
CA HIS A 78 -10.19 -0.22 21.43
C HIS A 78 -11.02 0.38 20.28
N LEU A 79 -10.40 0.70 19.15
CA LEU A 79 -11.08 1.27 17.98
C LEU A 79 -11.79 0.17 17.19
N PRO A 80 -12.95 0.48 16.57
CA PRO A 80 -13.57 -0.47 15.65
C PRO A 80 -12.68 -0.69 14.42
N PRO A 81 -12.72 -1.87 13.77
CA PRO A 81 -11.92 -2.14 12.58
C PRO A 81 -12.23 -1.18 11.42
N THR A 82 -13.42 -0.58 11.42
CA THR A 82 -13.83 0.43 10.44
C THR A 82 -13.07 1.76 10.56
N SER A 83 -12.31 1.97 11.64
CA SER A 83 -11.42 3.13 11.80
C SER A 83 -10.11 3.01 11.00
N PHE A 84 -9.88 1.89 10.31
CA PHE A 84 -8.66 1.65 9.55
C PHE A 84 -8.99 1.39 8.08
N VAL A 85 -8.34 2.14 7.19
CA VAL A 85 -8.38 1.93 5.74
C VAL A 85 -7.16 1.10 5.36
N LEU A 86 -7.40 -0.16 5.00
CA LEU A 86 -6.37 -1.10 4.55
C LEU A 86 -6.26 -1.06 3.03
N PHE A 87 -5.06 -1.18 2.50
CA PHE A 87 -4.80 -1.22 1.06
C PHE A 87 -3.53 -2.01 0.77
N LEU A 88 -3.49 -2.63 -0.41
CA LEU A 88 -2.27 -3.24 -0.96
C LEU A 88 -1.52 -2.26 -1.85
N GLN A 89 -2.24 -1.42 -2.59
CA GLN A 89 -1.63 -0.35 -3.36
C GLN A 89 -2.41 0.95 -3.21
N ASN A 90 -1.69 2.06 -3.37
CA ASN A 90 -2.24 3.38 -3.59
C ASN A 90 -1.23 4.17 -4.46
N HIS A 91 -1.54 5.43 -4.74
CA HIS A 91 -0.69 6.28 -5.57
C HIS A 91 0.72 6.47 -5.01
N ASP A 92 0.89 6.56 -3.68
CA ASP A 92 2.19 6.70 -3.03
C ASP A 92 2.97 5.38 -3.06
N GLN A 93 2.34 4.27 -2.70
CA GLN A 93 3.01 2.98 -2.56
C GLN A 93 3.49 2.42 -3.92
N ILE A 94 2.86 2.85 -5.01
CA ILE A 94 3.35 2.61 -6.37
C ILE A 94 4.25 3.77 -6.82
N GLY A 95 3.71 5.00 -6.83
CA GLY A 95 4.30 6.17 -7.46
C GLY A 95 5.56 6.71 -6.78
N ASN A 96 5.78 6.41 -5.50
CA ASN A 96 7.04 6.75 -4.82
C ASN A 96 8.15 5.73 -5.06
N ARG A 97 7.90 4.66 -5.83
CA ARG A 97 8.96 3.80 -6.36
C ARG A 97 9.61 4.45 -7.58
N ALA A 98 10.89 4.19 -7.78
CA ALA A 98 11.67 4.77 -8.88
C ALA A 98 11.07 4.44 -10.26
N MET A 99 10.56 3.22 -10.43
CA MET A 99 9.97 2.73 -11.68
C MET A 99 8.44 2.52 -11.59
N GLY A 100 7.81 2.95 -10.49
CA GLY A 100 6.36 2.89 -10.33
C GLY A 100 5.78 1.48 -10.42
N GLU A 101 6.51 0.43 -10.01
CA GLU A 101 6.04 -0.94 -10.19
C GLU A 101 4.85 -1.27 -9.29
N ARG A 102 3.87 -1.97 -9.85
CA ARG A 102 2.75 -2.55 -9.11
C ARG A 102 3.17 -3.86 -8.44
N LEU A 103 2.43 -4.30 -7.42
CA LEU A 103 2.66 -5.61 -6.79
C LEU A 103 2.52 -6.77 -7.77
N THR A 104 1.75 -6.61 -8.86
CA THR A 104 1.65 -7.58 -9.97
C THR A 104 2.98 -7.81 -10.72
N GLN A 105 3.96 -6.91 -10.56
CA GLN A 105 5.33 -7.04 -11.07
C GLN A 105 6.32 -7.54 -10.00
N LEU A 106 6.01 -7.35 -8.72
CA LEU A 106 6.95 -7.55 -7.61
C LEU A 106 6.72 -8.86 -6.84
N ALA A 107 5.46 -9.25 -6.68
CA ALA A 107 5.06 -10.34 -5.80
C ALA A 107 4.80 -11.65 -6.56
N HIS A 108 4.91 -12.78 -5.87
CA HIS A 108 4.46 -14.06 -6.41
C HIS A 108 2.94 -14.03 -6.68
N PRO A 109 2.44 -14.46 -7.86
CA PRO A 109 1.02 -14.32 -8.21
C PRO A 109 0.06 -14.93 -7.19
N ASP A 110 0.39 -16.09 -6.63
CA ASP A 110 -0.48 -16.76 -5.65
C ASP A 110 -0.49 -16.05 -4.28
N ALA A 111 0.65 -15.49 -3.87
CA ALA A 111 0.73 -14.71 -2.64
C ALA A 111 -0.07 -13.40 -2.79
N LEU A 112 0.02 -12.74 -3.94
CA LEU A 112 -0.75 -11.54 -4.23
C LEU A 112 -2.27 -11.82 -4.27
N ARG A 113 -2.68 -12.94 -4.86
CA ARG A 113 -4.09 -13.38 -4.85
C ARG A 113 -4.60 -13.63 -3.42
N ALA A 114 -3.78 -14.21 -2.54
CA ALA A 114 -4.13 -14.41 -1.14
C ALA A 114 -4.22 -13.08 -0.38
N ALA A 115 -3.28 -12.16 -0.58
CA ALA A 115 -3.29 -10.85 0.03
C ALA A 115 -4.50 -10.01 -0.43
N HIS A 116 -4.89 -10.11 -1.70
CA HIS A 116 -6.07 -9.43 -2.23
C HIS A 116 -7.37 -9.97 -1.60
N ALA A 117 -7.46 -11.29 -1.38
CA ALA A 117 -8.56 -11.89 -0.63
C ALA A 117 -8.60 -11.41 0.83
N LEU A 118 -7.44 -11.35 1.50
CA LEU A 118 -7.31 -10.80 2.85
C LEU A 118 -7.79 -9.35 2.91
N LEU A 119 -7.34 -8.50 1.98
CA LEU A 119 -7.76 -7.09 1.89
C LEU A 119 -9.29 -6.98 1.80
N LEU A 120 -9.91 -7.66 0.83
CA LEU A 120 -11.34 -7.50 0.56
C LEU A 120 -12.24 -8.17 1.61
N LEU A 121 -11.75 -9.18 2.33
CA LEU A 121 -12.52 -9.89 3.34
C LEU A 121 -12.19 -9.49 4.79
N SER A 122 -11.15 -8.68 5.01
CA SER A 122 -10.83 -8.11 6.31
C SER A 122 -11.95 -7.19 6.83
N PRO A 123 -12.24 -7.15 8.15
CA PRO A 123 -13.20 -6.18 8.71
C PRO A 123 -12.78 -4.70 8.52
N GLN A 124 -11.48 -4.43 8.29
CA GLN A 124 -11.00 -3.08 7.95
C GLN A 124 -11.62 -2.59 6.63
N ILE A 125 -11.62 -1.28 6.38
CA ILE A 125 -12.17 -0.71 5.14
C ILE A 125 -11.15 -0.90 4.01
N PRO A 126 -11.44 -1.70 2.97
CA PRO A 126 -10.50 -1.89 1.88
C PRO A 126 -10.52 -0.68 0.94
N MET A 127 -9.34 -0.30 0.47
CA MET A 127 -9.15 0.61 -0.65
C MET A 127 -8.36 -0.11 -1.75
N LEU A 128 -8.84 0.03 -2.99
CA LEU A 128 -8.16 -0.40 -4.20
C LEU A 128 -7.68 0.82 -4.99
N PHE A 129 -6.52 0.71 -5.59
CA PHE A 129 -5.99 1.61 -6.59
C PHE A 129 -6.40 1.17 -7.98
N MET A 130 -6.67 2.13 -8.87
CA MET A 130 -7.19 1.88 -10.21
C MET A 130 -6.35 0.83 -10.96
N GLY A 131 -7.03 -0.18 -11.50
CA GLY A 131 -6.45 -1.28 -12.25
C GLY A 131 -6.05 -2.50 -11.42
N GLU A 132 -6.03 -2.40 -10.07
CA GLU A 132 -5.80 -3.58 -9.23
C GLU A 132 -6.87 -4.66 -9.44
N GLU A 133 -8.12 -4.26 -9.67
CA GLU A 133 -9.28 -5.15 -9.80
C GLU A 133 -9.20 -6.10 -10.99
N TRP A 134 -8.43 -5.75 -12.04
CA TRP A 134 -8.14 -6.59 -13.20
C TRP A 134 -6.65 -6.94 -13.33
N GLY A 135 -5.85 -6.70 -12.29
CA GLY A 135 -4.44 -7.10 -12.25
C GLY A 135 -3.53 -6.30 -13.20
N ALA A 136 -3.78 -4.99 -13.36
CA ALA A 136 -2.99 -4.11 -14.20
C ALA A 136 -1.48 -4.25 -13.90
N ARG A 137 -0.69 -4.28 -14.97
CA ARG A 137 0.77 -4.43 -14.94
C ARG A 137 1.53 -3.15 -15.30
N CYS A 138 0.85 -2.18 -15.92
CA CYS A 138 1.44 -0.88 -16.20
C CYS A 138 1.89 -0.20 -14.90
N PRO A 139 2.95 0.60 -14.93
CA PRO A 139 3.36 1.33 -13.74
C PRO A 139 2.34 2.41 -13.37
N PHE A 140 2.54 3.03 -12.21
CA PHE A 140 2.01 4.36 -11.94
C PHE A 140 3.20 5.22 -11.52
N LEU A 141 3.63 6.11 -12.42
CA LEU A 141 4.85 6.89 -12.28
C LEU A 141 4.55 8.27 -11.66
N TYR A 142 5.57 8.90 -11.07
CA TYR A 142 5.51 10.31 -10.71
C TYR A 142 5.66 11.16 -11.99
N PHE A 143 4.60 11.85 -12.40
CA PHE A 143 4.59 12.73 -13.56
C PHE A 143 4.10 14.15 -13.20
N THR A 144 4.62 15.14 -13.91
CA THR A 144 4.34 16.57 -13.80
C THR A 144 4.31 17.22 -15.19
N SER A 145 3.94 18.50 -15.28
CA SER A 145 3.99 19.26 -16.53
C SER A 145 4.63 20.64 -16.32
N HIS A 146 5.71 20.68 -15.55
CA HIS A 146 6.48 21.89 -15.33
C HIS A 146 7.34 22.23 -16.56
N ARG A 147 7.79 23.48 -16.65
CA ARG A 147 8.63 23.98 -17.76
C ARG A 147 9.84 24.74 -17.24
N GLY A 148 10.85 24.88 -18.08
CA GLY A 148 12.06 25.64 -17.77
C GLY A 148 12.80 25.08 -16.55
N THR A 149 13.38 25.97 -15.74
CA THR A 149 14.23 25.60 -14.60
C THR A 149 13.53 24.74 -13.55
N LEU A 150 12.20 24.87 -13.40
CA LEU A 150 11.43 24.03 -12.49
C LEU A 150 11.34 22.58 -12.99
N ALA A 151 11.22 22.35 -14.30
CA ALA A 151 11.23 21.00 -14.86
C ALA A 151 12.57 20.29 -14.57
N ASP A 152 13.67 20.99 -14.79
CA ASP A 152 15.02 20.47 -14.49
C ASP A 152 15.19 20.19 -12.98
N ALA A 153 14.73 21.11 -12.13
CA ALA A 153 14.80 20.95 -10.68
C ALA A 153 14.01 19.73 -10.19
N VAL A 154 12.81 19.50 -10.74
CA VAL A 154 11.96 18.34 -10.41
C VAL A 154 12.60 17.03 -10.88
N ARG A 155 13.06 16.96 -12.13
CA ARG A 155 13.74 15.77 -12.68
C ARG A 155 14.96 15.39 -11.85
N GLU A 156 15.84 16.36 -11.58
CA GLU A 156 17.05 16.11 -10.83
C GLU A 156 16.76 15.87 -9.34
N GLY A 157 15.72 16.49 -8.78
CA GLY A 157 15.21 16.19 -7.45
C GLY A 157 14.80 14.74 -7.30
N ARG A 158 14.00 14.24 -8.25
CA ARG A 158 13.55 12.86 -8.27
C ARG A 158 14.72 11.87 -8.39
N ARG A 159 15.68 12.12 -9.28
CA ARG A 159 16.88 11.27 -9.41
C ARG A 159 17.74 11.24 -8.14
N ARG A 160 17.89 12.39 -7.46
CA ARG A 160 18.63 12.48 -6.20
C ARG A 160 17.96 11.72 -5.05
N GLU A 161 16.64 11.73 -5.00
CA GLU A 161 15.85 11.00 -3.99
C GLU A 161 16.24 9.51 -3.96
N PHE A 162 16.39 8.89 -5.15
CA PHE A 162 16.73 7.48 -5.24
C PHE A 162 18.22 7.15 -5.15
N ALA A 163 19.11 8.14 -5.06
CA ALA A 163 20.55 7.89 -5.01
C ALA A 163 21.01 7.10 -3.77
N LYS A 164 20.16 7.03 -2.73
CA LYS A 164 20.41 6.28 -1.49
C LYS A 164 20.02 4.80 -1.57
N PHE A 165 19.29 4.38 -2.61
CA PHE A 165 18.85 3.00 -2.78
C PHE A 165 19.90 2.20 -3.56
N THR A 166 20.13 0.96 -3.14
CA THR A 166 21.19 0.11 -3.69
C THR A 166 21.08 -0.05 -5.21
N ALA A 167 19.86 -0.27 -5.70
CA ALA A 167 19.55 -0.44 -7.12
C ALA A 167 19.85 0.81 -7.98
N PHE A 168 19.96 1.98 -7.36
CA PHE A 168 20.16 3.27 -8.02
C PHE A 168 21.41 4.00 -7.52
N ALA A 169 22.35 3.28 -6.90
CA ALA A 169 23.64 3.83 -6.50
C ALA A 169 24.49 4.25 -7.72
N ASP A 170 24.40 3.49 -8.81
CA ASP A 170 25.03 3.81 -10.10
C ASP A 170 24.30 4.99 -10.79
N PRO A 171 25.01 6.10 -11.13
CA PRO A 171 24.45 7.20 -11.90
C PRO A 171 23.72 6.76 -13.18
N ARG A 172 24.21 5.72 -13.88
CA ARG A 172 23.57 5.22 -15.11
C ARG A 172 22.21 4.59 -14.85
N GLN A 173 22.01 3.98 -13.68
CA GLN A 173 20.70 3.45 -13.30
C GLN A 173 19.74 4.60 -12.94
N ARG A 174 20.24 5.70 -12.34
CA ARG A 174 19.42 6.89 -12.07
C ARG A 174 18.96 7.60 -13.33
N GLU A 175 19.77 7.58 -14.39
CA GLU A 175 19.38 8.14 -15.69
C GLU A 175 18.17 7.41 -16.30
N ARG A 176 17.94 6.14 -15.93
CA ARG A 176 16.80 5.34 -16.36
C ARG A 176 15.49 5.65 -15.62
N ILE A 177 15.55 6.41 -14.52
CA ILE A 177 14.35 6.87 -13.82
C ILE A 177 13.58 7.79 -14.79
N PRO A 178 12.30 7.50 -15.09
CA PRO A 178 11.51 8.29 -16.03
C PRO A 178 11.49 9.78 -15.67
N ASP A 179 11.65 10.65 -16.67
CA ASP A 179 11.54 12.09 -16.46
C ASP A 179 10.08 12.41 -16.10
N PRO A 180 9.81 13.01 -14.93
CA PRO A 180 8.45 13.36 -14.54
C PRO A 180 7.75 14.27 -15.55
N ASN A 181 8.49 15.10 -16.29
CA ASN A 181 7.91 16.07 -17.23
C ASN A 181 7.77 15.52 -18.67
N ASP A 182 8.20 14.28 -18.92
CA ASP A 182 7.98 13.61 -20.21
C ASP A 182 6.53 13.11 -20.28
N GLU A 183 5.82 13.44 -21.35
CA GLU A 183 4.46 12.99 -21.60
C GLU A 183 4.35 11.46 -21.60
N HIS A 184 5.39 10.75 -22.04
CA HIS A 184 5.42 9.30 -22.00
C HIS A 184 5.34 8.74 -20.57
N THR A 185 5.83 9.46 -19.56
CA THR A 185 5.71 9.08 -18.14
C THR A 185 4.25 9.11 -17.68
N TYR A 186 3.49 10.11 -18.12
CA TYR A 186 2.04 10.17 -17.89
C TYR A 186 1.30 9.05 -18.64
N LEU A 187 1.55 8.92 -19.94
CA LEU A 187 0.87 7.93 -20.79
C LEU A 187 1.12 6.48 -20.34
N ALA A 188 2.33 6.17 -19.88
CA ALA A 188 2.67 4.87 -19.33
C ALA A 188 1.93 4.53 -18.01
N SER A 189 1.39 5.54 -17.32
CA SER A 189 0.72 5.39 -16.03
C SER A 189 -0.78 5.11 -16.12
N TRP A 190 -1.34 5.08 -17.33
CA TRP A 190 -2.76 4.82 -17.56
C TRP A 190 -3.03 3.31 -17.71
N PRO A 191 -3.76 2.67 -16.77
CA PRO A 191 -4.06 1.23 -16.85
C PRO A 191 -5.08 0.82 -17.91
N GLY A 192 -5.65 1.76 -18.68
CA GLY A 192 -6.69 1.48 -19.66
C GLY A 192 -7.97 0.93 -19.04
N GLU A 193 -8.64 0.07 -19.79
CA GLU A 193 -9.80 -0.72 -19.35
C GLU A 193 -9.46 -2.21 -19.33
N ALA A 194 -10.15 -2.99 -18.50
CA ALA A 194 -9.97 -4.43 -18.46
C ALA A 194 -10.33 -5.10 -19.80
N SER A 195 -9.44 -5.93 -20.33
CA SER A 195 -9.71 -6.75 -21.51
C SER A 195 -10.45 -8.03 -21.11
N LEU A 196 -11.72 -8.16 -21.49
CA LEU A 196 -12.50 -9.38 -21.26
C LEU A 196 -12.03 -10.57 -22.13
N ALA A 197 -11.20 -10.31 -23.14
CA ALA A 197 -10.58 -11.34 -23.97
C ALA A 197 -9.26 -11.87 -23.38
N ASP A 198 -8.68 -11.17 -22.40
CA ASP A 198 -7.49 -11.60 -21.68
C ASP A 198 -7.92 -12.49 -20.49
N PRO A 199 -7.59 -13.80 -20.49
CA PRO A 199 -7.99 -14.70 -19.42
C PRO A 199 -7.43 -14.32 -18.05
N GLU A 200 -6.25 -13.68 -17.99
CA GLU A 200 -5.64 -13.25 -16.73
C GLU A 200 -6.42 -12.09 -16.13
N GLN A 201 -6.72 -11.06 -16.92
CA GLN A 201 -7.49 -9.90 -16.47
C GLN A 201 -8.93 -10.28 -16.12
N LEU A 202 -9.56 -11.13 -16.94
CA LEU A 202 -10.90 -11.66 -16.65
C LEU A 202 -10.90 -12.48 -15.35
N GLY A 203 -9.85 -13.26 -15.10
CA GLY A 203 -9.68 -14.02 -13.86
C GLY A 203 -9.54 -13.13 -12.63
N TRP A 204 -8.80 -12.03 -12.72
CA TRP A 204 -8.72 -11.01 -11.68
C TRP A 204 -10.08 -10.34 -11.44
N LEU A 205 -10.72 -9.84 -12.49
CA LEU A 205 -11.99 -9.14 -12.40
C LEU A 205 -13.09 -10.03 -11.78
N SER A 206 -13.18 -11.29 -12.23
CA SER A 206 -14.14 -12.26 -11.70
C SER A 206 -13.91 -12.54 -10.22
N ARG A 207 -12.65 -12.66 -9.80
CA ARG A 207 -12.29 -12.86 -8.39
C ARG A 207 -12.61 -11.62 -7.55
N THR A 208 -12.27 -10.43 -8.04
CA THR A 208 -12.56 -9.17 -7.36
C THR A 208 -14.06 -9.01 -7.14
N HIS A 209 -14.87 -9.22 -8.17
CA HIS A 209 -16.33 -9.19 -8.06
C HIS A 209 -16.86 -10.23 -7.06
N ALA A 210 -16.36 -11.46 -7.11
CA ALA A 210 -16.77 -12.51 -6.16
C ALA A 210 -16.42 -12.15 -4.71
N LEU A 211 -15.22 -11.63 -4.46
CA LEU A 211 -14.78 -11.20 -3.12
C LEU A 211 -15.58 -10.01 -2.61
N LEU A 212 -15.88 -9.02 -3.47
CA LEU A 212 -16.74 -7.89 -3.11
C LEU A 212 -18.18 -8.33 -2.81
N ALA A 213 -18.73 -9.27 -3.58
CA ALA A 213 -20.05 -9.86 -3.31
C ALA A 213 -20.07 -10.62 -1.97
N LEU A 214 -19.03 -11.39 -1.66
CA LEU A 214 -18.85 -12.04 -0.37
C LEU A 214 -18.73 -11.02 0.76
N ARG A 215 -17.93 -9.96 0.57
CA ARG A 215 -17.80 -8.87 1.54
C ARG A 215 -19.15 -8.23 1.83
N HIS A 216 -19.91 -7.87 0.80
CA HIS A 216 -21.21 -7.24 0.94
C HIS A 216 -22.22 -8.13 1.66
N THR A 217 -22.25 -9.42 1.33
CA THR A 217 -23.22 -10.37 1.91
C THR A 217 -22.84 -10.81 3.33
N HIS A 218 -21.54 -11.01 3.59
CA HIS A 218 -21.07 -11.69 4.80
C HIS A 218 -20.31 -10.77 5.78
N ILE A 219 -19.57 -9.78 5.31
CA ILE A 219 -18.72 -8.93 6.16
C ILE A 219 -19.46 -7.66 6.56
N VAL A 220 -19.97 -6.88 5.58
CA VAL A 220 -20.58 -5.56 5.81
C VAL A 220 -21.70 -5.58 6.87
N PRO A 221 -22.67 -6.52 6.85
CA PRO A 221 -23.74 -6.56 7.85
C PRO A 221 -23.26 -6.86 9.28
N ARG A 222 -22.01 -7.32 9.43
CA ARG A 222 -21.40 -7.72 10.70
C ARG A 222 -20.32 -6.75 11.20
N LEU A 223 -20.08 -5.64 10.50
CA LEU A 223 -19.07 -4.65 10.90
C LEU A 223 -19.46 -3.89 12.17
N ALA A 224 -20.75 -3.62 12.37
CA ALA A 224 -21.22 -2.93 13.57
C ALA A 224 -20.91 -3.77 14.82
N GLY A 225 -20.09 -3.22 15.72
CA GLY A 225 -19.64 -3.91 16.93
C GLY A 225 -18.62 -5.03 16.70
N ALA A 226 -18.09 -5.18 15.47
CA ALA A 226 -17.01 -6.12 15.20
C ALA A 226 -15.77 -5.77 16.02
N ARG A 227 -15.14 -6.79 16.59
CA ARG A 227 -13.87 -6.69 17.31
C ARG A 227 -13.03 -7.93 17.00
N ALA A 228 -11.73 -7.78 17.00
CA ALA A 228 -10.84 -8.93 16.94
C ALA A 228 -10.98 -9.75 18.24
N LEU A 229 -10.96 -11.08 18.11
CA LEU A 229 -10.94 -12.00 19.26
C LEU A 229 -9.52 -12.42 19.59
N ASP A 230 -8.78 -12.86 18.56
CA ASP A 230 -7.37 -13.23 18.61
C ASP A 230 -6.81 -13.25 17.18
N ALA A 231 -5.50 -13.07 17.02
CA ALA A 231 -4.77 -13.26 15.78
C ALA A 231 -3.43 -13.94 16.09
N LEU A 232 -3.34 -15.24 15.79
CA LEU A 232 -2.12 -16.01 16.03
C LEU A 232 -1.28 -16.05 14.73
N PRO A 233 0.04 -15.79 14.80
CA PRO A 233 0.94 -15.84 13.65
C PRO A 233 1.19 -17.26 13.10
#